data_AF-A0A0Q5UW06-F1
#
_entry.id   AF-A0A0Q5UW06-F1
#
_cell.length_a   1.000
_cell.length_b   1.000
_cell.length_c   1.000
_cell.angle_alpha   90.00
_cell.angle_beta   90.00
_cell.angle_gamma   90.00
#
_symmetry.space_group_name_H-M   'P 1'
#
loop_
_entity.id
_entity.type
_entity.pdbx_description
1 polymer ?
#
loop_
_entity_poly.entity_id
_entity_poly.type
_entity_poly.pdbx_seq_one_letter_code
_entity_poly.pdbx_strand_id
1 'polypeptide(L)' 'MAPELADLADCVREDGNDGAHDGTLGKADAEDLVDFTQQLLERVYSEPARLRIAKARREARRAEA' A
#
# COMPACT_ATOMS: atom_id res chain seq x y z
N MET A 1 -6.94 11.66 5.45
CA MET A 1 -6.00 10.63 4.97
C MET A 1 -4.65 11.29 4.72
N ALA A 2 -3.54 10.56 4.84
CA ALA A 2 -2.27 11.04 4.30
C ALA A 2 -2.47 11.30 2.79
N PRO A 3 -2.16 12.48 2.26
CA PRO A 3 -2.42 12.85 0.86
C PRO A 3 -1.91 11.79 -0.13
N GLU A 4 -0.77 11.19 0.18
CA GLU A 4 -0.09 10.20 -0.66
C GLU A 4 -0.86 8.87 -0.76
N LEU A 5 -1.69 8.54 0.23
CA LEU A 5 -2.55 7.35 0.17
C LEU A 5 -3.79 7.59 -0.70
N ALA A 6 -4.25 8.83 -0.79
CA ALA A 6 -5.36 9.18 -1.68
C ALA A 6 -4.89 9.11 -3.13
N ASP A 7 -3.72 9.68 -3.43
CA ASP A 7 -3.12 9.62 -4.77
C ASP A 7 -2.90 8.16 -5.22
N LEU A 8 -2.35 7.30 -4.36
CA LEU A 8 -2.20 5.87 -4.66
C LEU A 8 -3.54 5.17 -4.88
N ALA A 9 -4.57 5.49 -4.10
CA ALA A 9 -5.90 4.91 -4.28
C ALA A 9 -6.56 5.36 -5.58
N ASP A 10 -6.35 6.61 -5.99
CA ASP A 10 -6.84 7.14 -7.25
C ASP A 10 -6.16 6.48 -8.45
N CYS A 11 -4.83 6.32 -8.45
CA CYS A 11 -4.12 5.61 -9.51
C CYS A 11 -4.59 4.14 -9.62
N VAL A 12 -4.73 3.42 -8.50
CA VAL A 12 -5.25 2.05 -8.51
C VAL A 12 -6.69 1.99 -9.05
N ARG A 13 -7.52 2.99 -8.71
CA ARG A 13 -8.90 3.07 -9.17
C ARG A 13 -8.98 3.34 -10.67
N GLU A 14 -8.15 4.21 -11.20
CA GLU A 14 -8.16 4.61 -12.61
C GLU A 14 -7.65 3.46 -13.49
N ASP A 15 -6.43 2.99 -13.26
CA ASP A 15 -5.83 1.92 -14.08
C ASP A 15 -6.57 0.58 -13.90
N GLY A 16 -7.06 0.30 -12.68
CA GLY A 16 -7.83 -0.91 -12.39
C GLY A 16 -9.19 -0.94 -13.08
N ASN A 17 -9.89 0.20 -13.15
CA ASN A 17 -11.17 0.29 -13.84
C ASN A 17 -11.00 0.30 -15.36
N ASP A 18 -9.99 1.01 -15.87
CA ASP A 18 -9.69 1.07 -17.31
C ASP A 18 -9.29 -0.32 -17.86
N GLY A 19 -8.52 -1.08 -17.08
CA GLY A 19 -8.20 -2.48 -17.41
C GLY A 19 -9.41 -3.43 -17.38
N ALA A 20 -10.38 -3.19 -16.51
CA ALA A 20 -11.56 -4.05 -16.36
C ALA A 20 -12.68 -3.75 -17.37
N HIS A 21 -12.82 -2.50 -17.82
CA HIS A 21 -13.93 -2.07 -18.67
C HIS A 21 -13.54 -1.90 -20.14
N ASP A 22 -12.44 -1.22 -20.43
CA ASP A 22 -12.10 -0.82 -21.81
C ASP A 22 -11.08 -1.77 -22.46
N GLY A 23 -10.38 -2.58 -21.65
CA GLY A 23 -9.38 -3.54 -22.15
C GLY A 23 -8.20 -2.88 -22.85
N THR A 24 -8.04 -1.56 -22.66
CA THR A 24 -7.01 -0.71 -23.27
C THR A 24 -5.75 -0.63 -22.43
N LEU A 25 -5.74 -1.22 -21.23
CA LEU A 25 -4.60 -1.18 -20.32
C LEU A 25 -3.37 -1.83 -20.96
N GLY A 26 -2.36 -1.02 -21.22
CA GLY A 26 -1.10 -1.48 -21.78
C GLY A 26 -0.28 -2.26 -20.76
N LYS A 27 0.79 -2.91 -21.23
CA LYS A 27 1.71 -3.61 -20.33
C LYS A 27 2.32 -2.67 -19.28
N ALA A 28 2.73 -1.47 -19.69
CA ALA A 28 3.35 -0.49 -18.80
C ALA A 28 2.36 -0.04 -17.71
N ASP A 29 1.15 0.34 -18.10
CA ASP A 29 0.10 0.74 -17.17
C ASP A 29 -0.27 -0.40 -16.19
N ALA A 30 -0.25 -1.65 -16.65
CA ALA A 30 -0.47 -2.81 -15.79
C ALA A 30 0.68 -3.04 -14.79
N GLU A 31 1.93 -2.79 -15.19
CA GLU A 31 3.10 -2.84 -14.29
C GLU A 31 3.01 -1.72 -13.23
N ASP A 32 2.64 -0.50 -13.64
CA ASP A 32 2.43 0.63 -12.74
C ASP A 32 1.29 0.38 -11.74
N LEU A 33 0.16 -0.18 -12.20
CA LEU A 33 -0.96 -0.57 -11.34
C LEU A 33 -0.54 -1.57 -10.25
N VAL A 34 0.33 -2.53 -10.58
CA VAL A 34 0.88 -3.47 -9.60
C VAL A 34 1.71 -2.72 -8.56
N ASP A 35 2.57 -1.80 -8.98
CA ASP A 35 3.40 -1.01 -8.08
C ASP A 35 2.57 -0.11 -7.16
N PHE A 36 1.56 0.59 -7.70
CA PHE A 36 0.64 1.41 -6.91
C PHE A 36 -0.11 0.56 -5.87
N THR A 37 -0.60 -0.61 -6.29
CA THR A 37 -1.34 -1.52 -5.41
C THR A 37 -0.45 -2.04 -4.28
N GLN A 38 0.77 -2.48 -4.59
CA GLN A 38 1.71 -2.96 -3.58
C GLN A 38 2.05 -1.86 -2.56
N GLN A 39 2.34 -0.66 -3.05
CA GLN A 39 2.65 0.49 -2.21
C GLN A 39 1.48 0.89 -1.30
N LEU A 40 0.25 0.87 -1.82
CA LEU A 40 -0.94 1.19 -1.05
C LEU A 40 -1.15 0.16 0.06
N LEU A 41 -1.12 -1.14 -0.27
CA LEU A 41 -1.32 -2.21 0.70
C LEU A 41 -0.22 -2.25 1.76
N GLU A 42 1.03 -2.00 1.37
CA GLU A 42 2.15 -1.96 2.31
C GLU A 42 1.99 -0.83 3.34
N ARG A 43 1.65 0.39 2.89
CA ARG A 43 1.44 1.53 3.79
C ARG A 43 0.20 1.40 4.68
N VAL A 44 -0.88 0.80 4.17
CA VAL A 44 -2.13 0.64 4.93
C VAL A 44 -2.02 -0.49 5.96
N TYR A 45 -1.37 -1.61 5.62
CA TYR A 45 -1.41 -2.82 6.45
C TYR A 45 -0.05 -3.22 7.01
N SER A 46 0.95 -3.37 6.15
CA SER A 46 2.22 -3.98 6.52
C SER A 46 3.08 -3.07 7.40
N GLU A 47 3.24 -1.80 7.01
CA GLU A 47 4.02 -0.82 7.78
C GLU A 47 3.46 -0.59 9.20
N PRO A 48 2.15 -0.33 9.39
CA PRO A 48 1.59 -0.17 10.72
C PRO A 48 1.75 -1.42 11.58
N ALA A 49 1.58 -2.61 10.99
CA ALA A 49 1.76 -3.88 11.70
C ALA A 49 3.23 -4.08 12.14
N ARG A 50 4.19 -3.85 11.24
CA ARG A 50 5.63 -3.94 11.56
C ARG A 50 6.02 -2.97 12.67
N LEU A 51 5.53 -1.73 12.61
CA LEU A 51 5.79 -0.73 13.64
C LEU A 51 5.19 -1.15 14.99
N ARG A 52 3.94 -1.65 15.01
CA ARG A 52 3.28 -2.15 16.23
C ARG A 52 4.08 -3.29 16.87
N ILE A 53 4.52 -4.27 16.07
CA ILE A 53 5.33 -5.41 16.55
C ILE A 53 6.68 -4.91 17.08
N ALA A 54 7.34 -3.96 16.41
CA ALA A 54 8.59 -3.39 16.88
C ALA A 54 8.45 -2.65 18.21
N LYS A 55 7.36 -1.89 18.40
CA LYS A 55 7.03 -1.21 19.66
C LYS A 55 6.82 -2.22 20.79
N ALA A 56 6.01 -3.25 20.57
CA ALA A 56 5.79 -4.32 21.56
C ALA A 56 7.10 -5.00 21.98
N ARG A 57 7.98 -5.33 21.02
CA ARG A 57 9.31 -5.90 21.33
C ARG A 57 10.17 -4.94 22.16
N ARG A 58 10.10 -3.63 21.91
CA ARG A 58 10.84 -2.61 22.66
C ARG A 58 10.33 -2.49 24.09
N GLU A 59 9.01 -2.53 24.27
CA GLU A 59 8.36 -2.47 25.59
C GLU A 59 8.68 -3.70 26.43
N ALA A 60 8.63 -4.90 25.85
CA ALA A 60 9.00 -6.14 26.54
C ALA A 60 10.43 -6.07 27.13
N ARG A 61 11.42 -5.64 26.32
CA ARG A 61 12.80 -5.45 26.79
C ARG A 61 12.95 -4.43 27.91
N ARG A 62 12.03 -3.47 28.01
CA ARG A 62 12.05 -2.41 29.04
C ARG A 62 11.34 -2.84 30.33
N ALA A 63 10.41 -3.79 30.24
CA ALA A 63 9.71 -4.33 31.40
C ALA A 63 10.55 -5.38 32.15
N GLU A 64 11.52 -6.00 31.46
CA GLU A 64 12.46 -6.98 32.02
C GLU A 64 13.72 -6.34 32.67
N ALA A 65 13.88 -5.01 32.56
CA ALA A 65 15.01 -4.23 33.09
C ALA A 65 14.63 -3.48 34.37
#